data_AF-Q3KUS5-F1
#
_entry.id   AF-Q3KUS5-F1
#
_cell.length_a   1.000
_cell.length_b   1.000
_cell.length_c   1.000
_cell.angle_alpha   90.00
_cell.angle_beta   90.00
_cell.angle_gamma   90.00
#
_symmetry.space_group_name_H-M   'P 1'
#
loop_
_entity.id
_entity.type
_entity.pdbx_description
1 polymer ?
#
loop_
_entity_poly.entity_id
_entity_poly.type
_entity_poly.pdbx_seq_one_letter_code
_entity_poly.pdbx_strand_id
1 'polypeptide(L)' 'MEKLGVPKTHLELKKLIMEVSSGPGETFSYSDFLKMMLGKRSAILKMILMYEEKAREQEKPTGLPAK' A
#
# COMPACT_ATOMS: atom_id res chain seq x y z
N MET A 1 -4.33 6.81 -1.14
CA MET A 1 -5.72 6.99 -0.65
C MET A 1 -6.45 8.09 -1.40
N GLU A 2 -5.98 9.34 -1.45
CA GLU A 2 -6.68 10.42 -2.20
C GLU A 2 -6.89 10.09 -3.68
N LYS A 3 -5.95 9.38 -4.31
CA LYS A 3 -6.08 8.89 -5.70
C LYS A 3 -7.10 7.75 -5.89
N LEU A 4 -7.57 7.10 -4.82
CA LEU A 4 -8.60 6.06 -4.94
C LEU A 4 -9.98 6.67 -5.20
N GLY A 5 -10.20 7.96 -4.88
CA GLY A 5 -11.53 8.58 -4.89
C GLY A 5 -12.52 7.93 -3.91
N VAL A 6 -12.09 6.91 -3.16
CA VAL A 6 -12.90 6.20 -2.18
C VAL A 6 -12.75 6.90 -0.83
N PRO A 7 -13.82 7.51 -0.30
CA PRO A 7 -13.76 8.09 1.04
C PRO A 7 -13.52 6.98 2.06
N LYS A 8 -12.48 7.15 2.88
CA LYS A 8 -12.23 6.34 4.08
C LYS A 8 -12.58 7.16 5.30
N THR A 9 -13.35 6.59 6.20
CA THR A 9 -13.63 7.20 7.51
C THR A 9 -12.37 7.19 8.37
N HIS A 10 -12.29 8.12 9.33
CA HIS A 10 -11.18 8.15 10.28
C HIS A 10 -11.02 6.82 11.05
N LEU A 11 -12.13 6.15 11.35
CA LEU A 11 -12.13 4.84 12.03
C LEU A 11 -11.52 3.74 11.16
N GLU A 12 -11.84 3.70 9.86
CA GLU A 12 -11.22 2.75 8.93
C GLU A 12 -9.72 2.98 8.80
N LEU A 13 -9.29 4.25 8.73
CA LEU A 13 -7.86 4.59 8.69
C LEU A 13 -7.14 4.13 9.96
N LYS A 14 -7.74 4.36 11.14
CA LYS A 14 -7.19 3.86 12.41
C LYS A 14 -7.06 2.34 12.41
N LYS A 15 -8.09 1.61 11.95
CA LYS A 15 -8.02 0.14 11.86
C LYS A 15 -6.89 -0.35 10.95
N LEU A 16 -6.69 0.29 9.80
CA LEU A 16 -5.60 -0.04 8.88
C LEU A 16 -4.22 0.21 9.51
N ILE A 17 -4.07 1.32 10.23
CA ILE A 17 -2.82 1.66 10.92
C ILE A 17 -2.55 0.67 12.06
N MET A 18 -3.56 0.34 12.85
CA MET A 18 -3.45 -0.63 13.96
C MET A 18 -3.07 -2.03 13.49
N GLU A 19 -3.51 -2.46 12.30
CA GLU A 19 -3.17 -3.78 11.74
C GLU A 19 -1.66 -3.90 11.44
N VAL A 20 -1.01 -2.78 11.11
CA VAL A 20 0.37 -2.73 10.63
C VAL A 20 1.36 -2.25 11.70
N SER A 21 0.91 -1.38 12.61
CA SER A 21 1.78 -0.79 13.63
C SER A 21 2.32 -1.85 14.59
N SER A 22 3.61 -1.74 14.91
CA SER A 22 4.22 -2.52 15.99
C SER A 22 4.01 -1.87 17.37
N GLY A 23 3.40 -0.68 17.43
CA GLY A 23 3.28 0.15 18.65
C GLY A 23 1.84 0.62 18.94
N PRO A 24 1.65 1.61 19.83
CA PRO A 24 0.33 2.18 20.11
C PRO A 24 -0.26 2.75 18.83
N GLY A 25 -1.34 2.14 18.35
CA GLY A 25 -1.78 2.13 16.95
C GLY A 25 -2.39 3.41 16.39
N GLU A 26 -1.70 4.53 16.52
CA GLU A 26 -2.05 5.81 15.89
C GLU A 26 -1.16 6.14 14.68
N THR A 27 0.04 5.56 14.62
CA THR A 27 0.95 5.66 13.47
C THR A 27 1.67 4.32 13.23
N PHE A 28 2.25 4.14 12.04
CA PHE A 28 3.18 3.06 11.75
C PHE A 28 4.43 3.64 11.09
N SER A 29 5.58 3.10 11.43
CA SER A 29 6.87 3.55 10.91
C SER A 29 7.14 3.00 9.51
N TYR A 30 8.17 3.53 8.84
CA TYR A 30 8.65 2.92 7.59
C TYR A 30 9.13 1.47 7.80
N SER A 31 9.68 1.15 8.96
CA SER A 31 10.04 -0.24 9.30
C SER A 31 8.81 -1.15 9.39
N ASP A 32 7.70 -0.66 9.93
CA ASP A 32 6.43 -1.39 9.96
C ASP A 32 5.86 -1.58 8.56
N PHE A 33 5.98 -0.56 7.70
CA PHE A 33 5.65 -0.66 6.28
C PHE A 33 6.44 -1.77 5.58
N LEU A 34 7.76 -1.80 5.74
CA LEU A 34 8.60 -2.83 5.13
C LEU A 34 8.27 -4.23 5.65
N LYS A 35 8.06 -4.37 6.96
CA LYS A 35 7.63 -5.63 7.57
C LYS A 35 6.28 -6.10 7.02
N MET A 36 5.34 -5.18 6.78
CA MET A 36 4.07 -5.50 6.14
C MET A 36 4.28 -5.97 4.69
N MET A 37 5.06 -5.23 3.89
CA MET A 37 5.24 -5.52 2.46
C MET A 37 6.02 -6.81 2.22
N LEU A 38 7.09 -7.04 2.97
CA LEU A 38 8.00 -8.19 2.78
C LEU A 38 7.62 -9.38 3.67
N GLY A 39 6.81 -9.16 4.70
CA GLY A 39 6.39 -10.21 5.63
C GLY A 39 5.31 -11.14 5.06
N LYS A 40 5.12 -12.26 5.76
CA LYS A 40 4.11 -13.29 5.45
C LYS A 40 2.68 -12.88 5.83
N ARG A 41 2.52 -11.84 6.67
CA ARG A 41 1.20 -11.33 7.06
C ARG A 41 0.56 -10.58 5.90
N SER A 42 -0.69 -10.94 5.60
CA SER A 42 -1.55 -10.16 4.73
C SER A 42 -2.21 -9.06 5.54
N ALA A 43 -2.08 -7.82 5.10
CA ALA A 43 -2.78 -6.67 5.67
C ALA A 43 -3.67 -6.04 4.60
N ILE A 44 -4.80 -5.44 4.98
CA ILE A 44 -5.71 -4.80 4.01
C ILE A 44 -4.98 -3.69 3.26
N LEU A 45 -4.17 -2.90 3.96
CA LEU A 45 -3.36 -1.83 3.35
C LEU A 45 -2.39 -2.38 2.29
N LYS A 46 -1.75 -3.53 2.53
CA LYS A 46 -0.88 -4.20 1.55
C LYS A 46 -1.64 -4.57 0.28
N MET A 47 -2.84 -5.15 0.43
CA MET A 47 -3.66 -5.53 -0.72
C MET A 47 -3.98 -4.31 -1.57
N ILE A 48 -4.45 -3.22 -0.96
CA ILE A 48 -4.78 -1.96 -1.65
C ILE A 48 -3.58 -1.45 -2.47
N LEU A 49 -2.40 -1.40 -1.86
CA LEU A 49 -1.18 -0.91 -2.53
C LEU A 49 -0.77 -1.78 -3.71
N MET A 50 -0.84 -3.12 -3.56
CA MET A 50 -0.53 -4.05 -4.66
C MET A 50 -1.54 -3.95 -5.80
N TYR A 51 -2.81 -3.70 -5.49
CA TYR A 51 -3.83 -3.45 -6.51
C TYR A 51 -3.61 -2.13 -7.25
N GLU A 52 -3.24 -1.05 -6.54
CA GLU A 52 -2.88 0.22 -7.18
C GLU A 52 -1.70 0.07 -8.14
N GLU A 53 -0.66 -0.69 -7.76
CA GLU A 53 0.49 -0.98 -8.63
C GLU A 53 0.08 -1.71 -9.91
N LYS A 54 -0.77 -2.74 -9.78
CA LYS A 54 -1.30 -3.48 -10.95
C LYS A 54 -2.24 -2.67 -11.82
N ALA A 55 -2.93 -1.69 -11.24
CA ALA A 55 -3.83 -0.79 -11.96
C ALA A 55 -3.07 0.33 -12.70
N ARG A 56 -1.78 0.53 -12.43
CA ARG A 56 -0.96 1.40 -13.27
C ARG A 56 -0.73 0.72 -14.61
N GLU A 57 -0.95 1.47 -15.70
CA GLU A 57 -0.55 1.02 -17.02
C GLU A 57 0.93 0.63 -16.97
N GLN A 58 1.28 -0.55 -17.50
CA GLN A 58 2.69 -0.93 -17.64
C GLN A 58 3.38 0.18 -18.42
N GLU A 59 4.42 0.78 -17.83
CA GLU A 59 5.26 1.73 -18.55
C GLU A 59 5.73 1.03 -19.81
N LYS A 60 5.23 1.48 -20.98
CA LYS A 60 5.65 0.92 -22.26
C LYS A 60 7.17 1.02 -22.31
N PRO A 61 7.89 -0.09 -22.57
CA PRO A 61 9.34 -0.04 -22.61
C PRO A 61 9.75 1.06 -23.60
N THR A 62 10.40 2.10 -23.09
CA THR A 62 10.78 3.29 -23.88
C THR A 62 12.01 3.02 -24.75
N GLY A 63 12.30 1.74 -25.03
CA GLY A 63 13.37 1.34 -25.92
C GLY A 63 12.89 1.42 -27.37
N LEU A 64 13.62 2.18 -28.20
CA LEU A 64 13.53 2.03 -29.64
C LEU A 64 13.75 0.55 -29.99
N PRO A 65 12.96 -0.06 -30.89
CA PRO A 65 13.16 -1.44 -31.30
C PRO A 65 14.59 -1.58 -31.85
N ALA A 66 15.32 -2.61 -31.37
CA ALA A 66 16.65 -2.91 -31.89
C ALA A 66 16.54 -3.21 -33.39
N LYS A 67 17.37 -2.51 -34.19
CA LYS A 67 17.49 -2.73 -35.63
C LYS A 67 18.11 -4.07 -35.95
#